data_AF-A0AAV7AYF8-F1
#
_entry.id   AF-A0AAV7AYF8-F1
#
_cell.length_a   1.000
_cell.length_b   1.000
_cell.length_c   1.000
_cell.angle_alpha   90.00
_cell.angle_beta   90.00
_cell.angle_gamma   90.00
#
_symmetry.space_group_name_H-M   'P 1'
#
loop_
_entity.id
_entity.type
_entity.pdbx_description
1 polymer ?
#
loop_
_entity_poly.entity_id
_entity_poly.type
_entity_poly.pdbx_seq_one_letter_code
_entity_poly.pdbx_strand_id
1 'polypeptide(L)'
;MWEDGFSLLCDGLSCNQSLQRLDLRNNQISHKGAEELSTALKQNLTLRELDLRWNNIGLLGGRALHECLQTNKTIMKMELSGNNIPSDILKAIEQAIDYNLERQTVKKDTVNQRQILTKEVQNLKQEKNKQFLDLMGTIDKQREEMSRTTRTSTLQVGKLQEALEDRKSVVNSLTTKLHMTDAALALSQQKVQDLGVILTQTKRESSSLRELQAKELRKEKEESAMREAKLRQELAASNEKVLLYRNKVEELERKCKVQQEQLFDLRQELTNTSAELKLRAVQAEERLEAEKKRFRQSQEETSALRQKEVEHMTRHMEDSERAAEERMQRLEATKLALEEELSRMKMTLANERAQAEEEIHKARSAAQQEEQQHAAILQDKIRTLTQSRDQGHTQVLQQKQLAGELQAQNNQLCLEMEGLKRRIDGLQQELSKKDQEKVSEVTKVRVELQERMGHLQAELTAQEGLKEKISALERQQKVRPVPPVRCLDKKERSLPYWRR
;
A
#
# COMPACT_ATOMS: atom_id res chain seq x y z
N MET A 1 -178.01 156.26 47.17
CA MET A 1 -177.06 156.04 48.28
C MET A 1 -176.67 154.57 48.44
N TRP A 2 -177.58 153.68 48.84
CA TRP A 2 -177.22 152.27 49.07
C TRP A 2 -176.87 151.52 47.76
N GLU A 3 -177.70 151.65 46.71
CA GLU A 3 -177.44 150.98 45.42
C GLU A 3 -176.09 151.44 44.79
N ASP A 4 -175.81 152.76 44.77
CA ASP A 4 -174.57 153.30 44.21
C ASP A 4 -173.30 152.87 44.97
N GLY A 5 -173.43 152.65 46.29
CA GLY A 5 -172.34 152.12 47.12
C GLY A 5 -172.10 150.62 46.90
N PHE A 6 -173.13 149.88 46.47
CA PHE A 6 -173.04 148.46 46.20
C PHE A 6 -172.41 148.17 44.83
N SER A 7 -172.71 148.96 43.80
CA SER A 7 -172.07 148.77 42.48
C SER A 7 -170.55 148.98 42.53
N LEU A 8 -170.07 149.96 43.31
CA LEU A 8 -168.64 150.17 43.56
C LEU A 8 -167.96 148.99 44.28
N LEU A 9 -168.70 148.27 45.14
CA LEU A 9 -168.21 147.02 45.75
C LEU A 9 -168.13 145.89 44.71
N CYS A 10 -169.09 145.81 43.80
CA CYS A 10 -169.08 144.86 42.68
C CYS A 10 -167.92 145.14 41.71
N ASP A 11 -167.70 146.39 41.31
CA ASP A 11 -166.53 146.79 40.49
C ASP A 11 -165.22 146.46 41.19
N GLY A 12 -165.09 146.81 42.48
CA GLY A 12 -163.92 146.46 43.30
C GLY A 12 -163.71 144.95 43.46
N LEU A 13 -164.80 144.17 43.50
CA LEU A 13 -164.75 142.70 43.55
C LEU A 13 -164.33 142.10 42.20
N SER A 14 -164.80 142.63 41.07
CA SER A 14 -164.49 142.12 39.73
C SER A 14 -162.98 142.04 39.46
N CYS A 15 -162.25 143.07 39.91
CA CYS A 15 -160.81 143.22 39.74
C CYS A 15 -159.98 142.53 40.85
N ASN A 16 -160.60 141.98 41.89
CA ASN A 16 -159.86 141.48 43.06
C ASN A 16 -159.22 140.11 42.81
N GLN A 17 -157.90 140.04 42.99
CA GLN A 17 -157.08 138.83 42.76
C GLN A 17 -156.63 138.13 44.05
N SER A 18 -157.24 138.44 45.20
CA SER A 18 -156.80 137.96 46.51
C SER A 18 -157.92 137.47 47.42
N LEU A 19 -159.13 138.03 47.29
CA LEU A 19 -160.25 137.77 48.17
C LEU A 19 -160.87 136.39 47.87
N GLN A 20 -160.63 135.42 48.75
CA GLN A 20 -161.17 134.06 48.61
C GLN A 20 -162.53 133.85 49.29
N ARG A 21 -162.88 134.70 50.27
CA ARG A 21 -164.11 134.63 51.05
C ARG A 21 -164.74 136.00 51.16
N LEU A 22 -166.05 136.09 50.93
CA LEU A 22 -166.83 137.32 51.08
C LEU A 22 -168.14 137.02 51.82
N ASP A 23 -168.51 137.91 52.74
CA ASP A 23 -169.70 137.79 53.57
C ASP A 23 -170.53 139.07 53.43
N LEU A 24 -171.73 138.91 52.89
CA LEU A 24 -172.71 139.96 52.61
C LEU A 24 -174.06 139.63 53.24
N ARG A 25 -174.10 138.81 54.30
CA ARG A 25 -175.34 138.45 54.98
C ARG A 25 -176.09 139.69 55.52
N ASN A 26 -177.43 139.70 55.44
CA ASN A 26 -178.30 140.73 56.04
C ASN A 26 -178.01 142.19 55.59
N ASN A 27 -177.66 142.40 54.31
CA ASN A 27 -177.40 143.73 53.71
C ASN A 27 -178.56 144.26 52.84
N GLN A 28 -179.75 143.63 52.91
CA GLN A 28 -180.94 143.98 52.13
C GLN A 28 -180.76 143.94 50.60
N ILE A 29 -179.78 143.18 50.08
CA ILE A 29 -179.43 143.14 48.66
C ILE A 29 -180.64 142.78 47.80
N SER A 30 -180.98 143.69 46.87
CA SER A 30 -182.10 143.56 45.93
C SER A 30 -181.76 142.68 44.72
N HIS A 31 -182.76 142.37 43.89
CA HIS A 31 -182.55 141.64 42.64
C HIS A 31 -181.57 142.34 41.67
N LYS A 32 -181.49 143.68 41.67
CA LYS A 32 -180.51 144.45 40.87
C LYS A 32 -179.10 144.31 41.43
N GLY A 33 -178.92 144.47 42.74
CA GLY A 33 -177.61 144.27 43.38
C GLY A 33 -177.09 142.84 43.17
N ALA A 34 -177.98 141.84 43.15
CA ALA A 34 -177.60 140.47 42.80
C ALA A 34 -177.20 140.30 41.32
N GLU A 35 -177.73 141.12 40.40
CA GLU A 35 -177.33 141.14 38.99
C GLU A 35 -175.94 141.78 38.80
N GLU A 36 -175.68 142.92 39.44
CA GLU A 36 -174.36 143.57 39.50
C GLU A 36 -173.31 142.68 40.17
N LEU A 37 -173.68 142.00 41.26
CA LEU A 37 -172.83 141.00 41.90
C LEU A 37 -172.55 139.83 40.95
N SER A 38 -173.53 139.39 40.16
CA SER A 38 -173.32 138.34 39.17
C SER A 38 -172.32 138.75 38.07
N THR A 39 -172.34 140.00 37.59
CA THR A 39 -171.40 140.45 36.56
C THR A 39 -169.98 140.61 37.12
N ALA A 40 -169.83 141.07 38.36
CA ALA A 40 -168.55 141.07 39.07
C ALA A 40 -167.99 139.66 39.28
N LEU A 41 -168.83 138.71 39.71
CA LEU A 41 -168.45 137.31 39.93
C LEU A 41 -168.12 136.57 38.62
N LYS A 42 -168.69 136.96 37.47
CA LYS A 42 -168.29 136.44 36.15
C LYS A 42 -166.81 136.74 35.83
N GLN A 43 -166.24 137.82 36.39
CA GLN A 43 -164.85 138.22 36.18
C GLN A 43 -163.90 137.77 37.30
N ASN A 44 -164.35 137.71 38.55
CA ASN A 44 -163.49 137.34 39.68
C ASN A 44 -163.10 135.84 39.65
N LEU A 45 -161.81 135.55 39.44
CA LEU A 45 -161.25 134.20 39.40
C LEU A 45 -160.58 133.73 40.71
N THR A 46 -160.85 134.39 41.84
CA THR A 46 -160.19 134.12 43.12
C THR A 46 -161.14 133.89 44.30
N LEU A 47 -162.37 134.41 44.23
CA LEU A 47 -163.42 134.15 45.20
C LEU A 47 -163.86 132.67 45.12
N ARG A 48 -164.01 132.06 46.30
CA ARG A 48 -164.33 130.64 46.51
C ARG A 48 -165.58 130.44 47.36
N GLU A 49 -165.75 131.27 48.38
CA GLU A 49 -166.84 131.18 49.35
C GLU A 49 -167.57 132.53 49.42
N LEU A 50 -168.90 132.52 49.25
CA LEU A 50 -169.74 133.72 49.28
C LEU A 50 -170.98 133.51 50.17
N ASP A 51 -171.10 134.29 51.24
CA ASP A 51 -172.30 134.31 52.09
C ASP A 51 -173.23 135.45 51.69
N LEU A 52 -174.46 135.12 51.31
CA LEU A 52 -175.50 136.06 50.88
C LEU A 52 -176.78 135.90 51.69
N ARG A 53 -176.75 135.21 52.84
CA ARG A 53 -177.95 134.84 53.60
C ARG A 53 -178.73 136.06 54.10
N TRP A 54 -180.05 135.95 54.16
CA TRP A 54 -180.96 137.00 54.66
C TRP A 54 -180.93 138.32 53.86
N ASN A 55 -180.82 138.26 52.54
CA ASN A 55 -181.04 139.41 51.64
C ASN A 55 -182.40 139.26 50.89
N ASN A 56 -182.69 140.13 49.92
CA ASN A 56 -183.96 140.14 49.16
C ASN A 56 -183.73 139.95 47.65
N ILE A 57 -182.92 138.94 47.32
CA ILE A 57 -182.42 138.65 45.97
C ILE A 57 -183.56 138.22 45.02
N GLY A 58 -184.49 137.39 45.49
CA GLY A 58 -185.66 136.94 44.74
C GLY A 58 -185.35 136.12 43.47
N LEU A 59 -186.40 135.86 42.69
CA LEU A 59 -186.34 135.07 41.45
C LEU A 59 -185.32 135.57 40.43
N LEU A 60 -185.30 136.89 40.15
CA LEU A 60 -184.45 137.46 39.09
C LEU A 60 -182.96 137.42 39.48
N GLY A 61 -182.61 137.89 40.68
CA GLY A 61 -181.24 137.84 41.17
C GLY A 61 -180.72 136.41 41.33
N GLY A 62 -181.58 135.46 41.70
CA GLY A 62 -181.24 134.04 41.72
C GLY A 62 -180.88 133.49 40.34
N ARG A 63 -181.59 133.90 39.28
CA ARG A 63 -181.24 133.53 37.89
C ARG A 63 -179.89 134.12 37.46
N ALA A 64 -179.62 135.38 37.80
CA ALA A 64 -178.35 136.03 37.48
C ALA A 64 -177.15 135.33 38.16
N LEU A 65 -177.28 134.97 39.45
CA LEU A 65 -176.25 134.20 40.18
C LEU A 65 -176.03 132.80 39.57
N HIS A 66 -177.10 132.09 39.19
CA HIS A 66 -177.00 130.81 38.48
C HIS A 66 -176.25 130.93 37.13
N GLU A 67 -176.61 131.91 36.30
CA GLU A 67 -175.96 132.13 35.00
C GLU A 67 -174.48 132.51 35.16
N CYS A 68 -174.15 133.30 36.18
CA CYS A 68 -172.76 133.56 36.56
C CYS A 68 -172.00 132.26 36.84
N LEU A 69 -172.54 131.35 37.65
CA LEU A 69 -171.87 130.09 38.03
C LEU A 69 -171.62 129.11 36.86
N GLN A 70 -172.33 129.24 35.74
CA GLN A 70 -171.99 128.49 34.52
C GLN A 70 -170.65 128.94 33.90
N THR A 71 -170.28 130.20 34.11
CA THR A 71 -169.03 130.80 33.62
C THR A 71 -167.92 130.80 34.68
N ASN A 72 -168.22 131.25 35.91
CA ASN A 72 -167.30 131.24 37.04
C ASN A 72 -166.98 129.80 37.48
N LYS A 73 -165.69 129.48 37.53
CA LYS A 73 -165.18 128.13 37.81
C LYS A 73 -164.32 128.07 39.08
N THR A 74 -164.58 128.97 40.02
CA THR A 74 -163.75 129.20 41.22
C THR A 74 -164.55 129.25 42.52
N ILE A 75 -165.82 129.69 42.45
CA ILE A 75 -166.77 129.57 43.55
C ILE A 75 -167.08 128.09 43.79
N MET A 76 -166.87 127.64 45.03
CA MET A 76 -167.11 126.28 45.53
C MET A 76 -168.05 126.28 46.76
N LYS A 77 -168.50 127.45 47.21
CA LYS A 77 -169.54 127.57 48.24
C LYS A 77 -170.30 128.88 48.08
N MET A 78 -171.63 128.81 48.03
CA MET A 78 -172.51 129.98 48.09
C MET A 78 -173.66 129.71 49.06
N GLU A 79 -173.88 130.59 50.02
CA GLU A 79 -174.92 130.44 51.04
C GLU A 79 -176.08 131.41 50.76
N LEU A 80 -177.25 130.87 50.36
CA LEU A 80 -178.39 131.66 49.88
C LEU A 80 -179.67 131.53 50.74
N SER A 81 -179.58 130.95 51.93
CA SER A 81 -180.70 130.83 52.88
C SER A 81 -181.38 132.18 53.16
N GLY A 82 -182.72 132.21 53.16
CA GLY A 82 -183.50 133.40 53.51
C GLY A 82 -183.64 134.48 52.43
N ASN A 83 -183.40 134.15 51.15
CA ASN A 83 -183.38 135.12 50.03
C ASN A 83 -184.63 135.18 49.14
N ASN A 84 -185.70 134.45 49.48
CA ASN A 84 -186.92 134.29 48.66
C ASN A 84 -186.64 133.85 47.20
N ILE A 85 -185.63 133.00 46.99
CA ILE A 85 -185.29 132.38 45.70
C ILE A 85 -186.04 131.04 45.59
N PRO A 86 -186.71 130.73 44.46
CA PRO A 86 -187.37 129.44 44.27
C PRO A 86 -186.43 128.23 44.34
N SER A 87 -186.96 127.10 44.83
CA SER A 87 -186.23 125.85 45.07
C SER A 87 -185.40 125.36 43.88
N ASP A 88 -185.91 125.55 42.67
CA ASP A 88 -185.37 124.90 41.49
C ASP A 88 -184.12 125.65 40.97
N ILE A 89 -184.06 126.95 41.22
CA ILE A 89 -182.87 127.78 40.99
C ILE A 89 -181.82 127.53 42.07
N LEU A 90 -182.24 127.36 43.33
CA LEU A 90 -181.32 126.99 44.42
C LEU A 90 -180.63 125.64 44.12
N LYS A 91 -181.37 124.62 43.69
CA LYS A 91 -180.81 123.33 43.24
C LYS A 91 -179.87 123.46 42.04
N ALA A 92 -180.19 124.32 41.07
CA ALA A 92 -179.31 124.55 39.92
C ALA A 92 -178.00 125.27 40.30
N ILE A 93 -178.06 126.18 41.27
CA ILE A 93 -176.89 126.84 41.88
C ILE A 93 -176.03 125.82 42.64
N GLU A 94 -176.66 124.98 43.47
CA GLU A 94 -176.03 123.89 44.22
C GLU A 94 -175.28 122.92 43.30
N GLN A 95 -175.94 122.44 42.24
CA GLN A 95 -175.33 121.57 41.22
C GLN A 95 -174.13 122.22 40.49
N ALA A 96 -174.21 123.51 40.17
CA ALA A 96 -173.09 124.24 39.53
C ALA A 96 -171.89 124.39 40.48
N ILE A 97 -172.14 124.53 41.78
CA ILE A 97 -171.13 124.62 42.83
C ILE A 97 -170.46 123.25 43.07
N ASP A 98 -171.25 122.17 43.14
CA ASP A 98 -170.74 120.80 43.27
C ASP A 98 -169.85 120.42 42.08
N TYR A 99 -170.26 120.77 40.86
CA TYR A 99 -169.45 120.55 39.66
C TYR A 99 -168.12 121.32 39.70
N ASN A 100 -168.11 122.55 40.23
CA ASN A 100 -166.87 123.32 40.43
C ASN A 100 -165.97 122.70 41.51
N LEU A 101 -166.56 122.09 42.56
CA LEU A 101 -165.84 121.40 43.63
C LEU A 101 -165.20 120.09 43.12
N GLU A 102 -165.96 119.24 42.43
CA GLU A 102 -165.47 118.01 41.78
C GLU A 102 -164.36 118.32 40.77
N ARG A 103 -164.55 119.36 39.95
CA ARG A 103 -163.53 119.81 39.00
C ARG A 103 -162.24 120.27 39.69
N GLN A 104 -162.28 120.69 40.96
CA GLN A 104 -161.08 120.98 41.73
C GLN A 104 -160.44 119.73 42.37
N THR A 105 -161.20 118.74 42.83
CA THR A 105 -160.62 117.48 43.35
C THR A 105 -159.90 116.72 42.23
N VAL A 106 -160.57 116.47 41.11
CA VAL A 106 -159.97 115.81 39.92
C VAL A 106 -158.70 116.54 39.45
N LYS A 107 -158.65 117.87 39.52
CA LYS A 107 -157.45 118.65 39.18
C LYS A 107 -156.29 118.47 40.18
N LYS A 108 -156.57 118.22 41.47
CA LYS A 108 -155.53 117.87 42.46
C LYS A 108 -155.03 116.45 42.22
N ASP A 109 -155.95 115.51 42.04
CA ASP A 109 -155.63 114.08 41.94
C ASP A 109 -154.84 113.76 40.66
N THR A 110 -155.19 114.36 39.52
CA THR A 110 -154.42 114.24 38.28
C THR A 110 -153.02 114.86 38.36
N VAL A 111 -152.79 115.86 39.23
CA VAL A 111 -151.45 116.39 39.52
C VAL A 111 -150.66 115.44 40.44
N ASN A 112 -151.30 114.92 41.48
CA ASN A 112 -150.70 113.94 42.40
C ASN A 112 -150.27 112.66 41.66
N GLN A 113 -151.16 112.10 40.84
CA GLN A 113 -150.91 110.90 40.04
C GLN A 113 -149.78 111.13 39.02
N ARG A 114 -149.71 112.32 38.39
CA ARG A 114 -148.59 112.69 37.51
C ARG A 114 -147.26 112.72 38.27
N GLN A 115 -147.23 113.22 39.50
CA GLN A 115 -146.01 113.21 40.32
C GLN A 115 -145.56 111.79 40.70
N ILE A 116 -146.50 110.89 40.99
CA ILE A 116 -146.22 109.47 41.29
C ILE A 116 -145.60 108.79 40.06
N LEU A 117 -146.29 108.84 38.91
CA LEU A 117 -145.82 108.24 37.65
C LEU A 117 -144.44 108.78 37.22
N THR A 118 -144.18 110.07 37.46
CA THR A 118 -142.87 110.68 37.15
C THR A 118 -141.75 110.07 38.01
N LYS A 119 -142.01 109.82 39.30
CA LYS A 119 -141.05 109.15 40.20
C LYS A 119 -140.84 107.69 39.82
N GLU A 120 -141.90 106.97 39.47
CA GLU A 120 -141.82 105.56 39.03
C GLU A 120 -140.99 105.41 37.76
N VAL A 121 -141.22 106.25 36.74
CA VAL A 121 -140.40 106.28 35.50
C VAL A 121 -138.93 106.59 35.80
N GLN A 122 -138.66 107.52 36.74
CA GLN A 122 -137.30 107.85 37.15
C GLN A 122 -136.60 106.69 37.88
N ASN A 123 -137.31 106.01 38.79
CA ASN A 123 -136.80 104.81 39.49
C ASN A 123 -136.51 103.67 38.51
N LEU A 124 -137.45 103.35 37.61
CA LEU A 124 -137.27 102.33 36.58
C LEU A 124 -136.08 102.63 35.67
N LYS A 125 -135.85 103.91 35.32
CA LYS A 125 -134.68 104.34 34.54
C LYS A 125 -133.37 104.15 35.32
N GLN A 126 -133.34 104.47 36.63
CA GLN A 126 -132.17 104.22 37.47
C GLN A 126 -131.87 102.71 37.60
N GLU A 127 -132.89 101.90 37.82
CA GLU A 127 -132.74 100.45 37.95
C GLU A 127 -132.29 99.79 36.64
N LYS A 128 -132.84 100.20 35.49
CA LYS A 128 -132.38 99.72 34.17
C LYS A 128 -130.95 100.16 33.85
N ASN A 129 -130.55 101.37 34.22
CA ASN A 129 -129.16 101.81 34.10
C ASN A 129 -128.23 100.96 34.98
N LYS A 130 -128.64 100.60 36.20
CA LYS A 130 -127.87 99.70 37.08
C LYS A 130 -127.73 98.31 36.48
N GLN A 131 -128.84 97.71 36.02
CA GLN A 131 -128.83 96.39 35.36
C GLN A 131 -127.92 96.36 34.13
N PHE A 132 -127.83 97.47 33.37
CA PHE A 132 -126.91 97.59 32.24
C PHE A 132 -125.43 97.68 32.67
N LEU A 133 -125.13 98.42 33.74
CA LEU A 133 -123.77 98.50 34.32
C LEU A 133 -123.29 97.17 34.91
N ASP A 134 -124.17 96.47 35.63
CA ASP A 134 -123.86 95.13 36.19
C ASP A 134 -123.61 94.11 35.06
N LEU A 135 -124.35 94.19 33.94
CA LEU A 135 -124.13 93.35 32.76
C LEU A 135 -122.81 93.69 32.04
N MET A 136 -122.49 94.97 31.85
CA MET A 136 -121.19 95.44 31.32
C MET A 136 -120.02 94.85 32.13
N GLY A 137 -120.04 95.03 33.45
CA GLY A 137 -119.01 94.51 34.34
C GLY A 137 -118.92 92.98 34.38
N THR A 138 -119.97 92.27 33.96
CA THR A 138 -119.97 90.81 33.79
C THR A 138 -119.30 90.41 32.46
N ILE A 139 -119.61 91.12 31.37
CA ILE A 139 -119.00 90.93 30.05
C ILE A 139 -117.49 91.23 30.09
N ASP A 140 -117.08 92.29 30.78
CA ASP A 140 -115.67 92.66 30.91
C ASP A 140 -114.86 91.62 31.69
N LYS A 141 -115.42 91.06 32.78
CA LYS A 141 -114.81 89.92 33.49
C LYS A 141 -114.65 88.70 32.59
N GLN A 142 -115.67 88.32 31.84
CA GLN A 142 -115.59 87.20 30.89
C GLN A 142 -114.55 87.45 29.78
N ARG A 143 -114.43 88.68 29.29
CA ARG A 143 -113.36 89.08 28.34
C ARG A 143 -111.98 88.96 28.96
N GLU A 144 -111.81 89.33 30.22
CA GLU A 144 -110.54 89.20 30.93
C GLU A 144 -110.19 87.72 31.20
N GLU A 145 -111.16 86.89 31.60
CA GLU A 145 -111.00 85.45 31.79
C GLU A 145 -110.68 84.72 30.48
N MET A 146 -111.33 85.07 29.36
CA MET A 146 -110.94 84.59 28.02
C MET A 146 -109.53 85.05 27.65
N SER A 147 -109.14 86.28 27.99
CA SER A 147 -107.79 86.78 27.72
C SER A 147 -106.71 86.06 28.57
N ARG A 148 -107.02 85.74 29.83
CA ARG A 148 -106.16 84.97 30.74
C ARG A 148 -106.01 83.52 30.27
N THR A 149 -107.13 82.85 29.95
CA THR A 149 -107.12 81.47 29.43
C THR A 149 -106.44 81.34 28.06
N THR A 150 -106.61 82.33 27.17
CA THR A 150 -105.87 82.41 25.89
C THR A 150 -104.37 82.60 26.11
N ARG A 151 -103.95 83.40 27.11
CA ARG A 151 -102.54 83.54 27.49
C ARG A 151 -101.96 82.26 28.08
N THR A 152 -102.70 81.53 28.91
CA THR A 152 -102.21 80.24 29.46
C THR A 152 -102.13 79.16 28.39
N SER A 153 -103.12 79.06 27.48
CA SER A 153 -103.09 78.05 26.42
C SER A 153 -101.98 78.34 25.39
N THR A 154 -101.76 79.60 25.00
CA THR A 154 -100.63 79.97 24.12
C THR A 154 -99.26 79.71 24.76
N LEU A 155 -99.08 80.02 26.06
CA LEU A 155 -97.88 79.64 26.81
C LEU A 155 -97.67 78.12 26.86
N GLN A 156 -98.74 77.34 27.00
CA GLN A 156 -98.68 75.89 27.07
C GLN A 156 -98.42 75.24 25.70
N VAL A 157 -98.95 75.80 24.62
CA VAL A 157 -98.59 75.44 23.24
C VAL A 157 -97.12 75.74 22.96
N GLY A 158 -96.61 76.92 23.38
CA GLY A 158 -95.19 77.27 23.22
C GLY A 158 -94.25 76.26 23.88
N LYS A 159 -94.52 75.88 25.14
CA LYS A 159 -93.75 74.83 25.85
C LYS A 159 -93.83 73.46 25.16
N LEU A 160 -94.95 73.12 24.53
CA LEU A 160 -95.09 71.87 23.77
C LEU A 160 -94.36 71.93 22.42
N GLN A 161 -94.22 73.11 21.80
CA GLN A 161 -93.40 73.31 20.61
C GLN A 161 -91.91 73.23 20.93
N GLU A 162 -91.47 73.89 22.01
CA GLU A 162 -90.09 73.83 22.53
C GLU A 162 -89.68 72.37 22.82
N ALA A 163 -90.48 71.63 23.59
CA ALA A 163 -90.25 70.22 23.87
C ALA A 163 -90.34 69.30 22.62
N LEU A 164 -90.98 69.75 21.54
CA LEU A 164 -91.00 69.04 20.25
C LEU A 164 -89.73 69.32 19.43
N GLU A 165 -89.20 70.54 19.47
CA GLU A 165 -87.93 70.92 18.85
C GLU A 165 -86.75 70.21 19.53
N ASP A 166 -86.73 70.15 20.87
CA ASP A 166 -85.77 69.34 21.64
C ASP A 166 -85.80 67.86 21.22
N ARG A 167 -87.00 67.30 21.06
CA ARG A 167 -87.15 65.91 20.59
C ARG A 167 -86.68 65.72 19.15
N LYS A 168 -86.93 66.67 18.24
CA LYS A 168 -86.36 66.64 16.87
C LYS A 168 -84.83 66.73 16.92
N SER A 169 -84.27 67.58 17.78
CA SER A 169 -82.82 67.72 17.98
C SER A 169 -82.18 66.41 18.46
N VAL A 170 -82.76 65.78 19.49
CA VAL A 170 -82.33 64.47 19.98
C VAL A 170 -82.43 63.40 18.89
N VAL A 171 -83.55 63.33 18.17
CA VAL A 171 -83.73 62.40 17.03
C VAL A 171 -82.68 62.63 15.96
N ASN A 172 -82.41 63.87 15.53
CA ASN A 172 -81.36 64.16 14.54
C ASN A 172 -79.96 63.74 15.03
N SER A 173 -79.66 63.89 16.32
CA SER A 173 -78.41 63.40 16.92
C SER A 173 -78.33 61.86 16.96
N LEU A 174 -79.46 61.17 17.12
CA LEU A 174 -79.54 59.70 17.07
C LEU A 174 -79.44 59.19 15.64
N THR A 175 -80.11 59.84 14.68
CA THR A 175 -80.03 59.52 13.25
C THR A 175 -78.62 59.69 12.71
N THR A 176 -77.90 60.76 13.09
CA THR A 176 -76.49 60.94 12.69
C THR A 176 -75.57 59.91 13.35
N LYS A 177 -75.79 59.56 14.63
CA LYS A 177 -75.08 58.44 15.28
C LYS A 177 -75.35 57.10 14.60
N LEU A 178 -76.58 56.83 14.17
CA LEU A 178 -76.97 55.61 13.46
C LEU A 178 -76.23 55.48 12.12
N HIS A 179 -76.22 56.53 11.30
CA HIS A 179 -75.45 56.56 10.05
C HIS A 179 -73.94 56.34 10.29
N MET A 180 -73.38 56.89 11.38
CA MET A 180 -71.99 56.64 11.76
C MET A 180 -71.73 55.18 12.19
N THR A 181 -72.67 54.54 12.91
CA THR A 181 -72.55 53.12 13.25
C THR A 181 -72.75 52.20 12.04
N ASP A 182 -73.62 52.56 11.10
CA ASP A 182 -73.85 51.79 9.88
C ASP A 182 -72.63 51.88 8.94
N ALA A 183 -72.01 53.05 8.83
CA ALA A 183 -70.74 53.22 8.11
C ALA A 183 -69.60 52.43 8.75
N ALA A 184 -69.51 52.41 10.09
CA ALA A 184 -68.54 51.59 10.81
C ALA A 184 -68.80 50.08 10.64
N LEU A 185 -70.07 49.66 10.61
CA LEU A 185 -70.48 48.28 10.35
C LEU A 185 -70.10 47.86 8.92
N ALA A 186 -70.39 48.70 7.91
CA ALA A 186 -70.00 48.45 6.52
C ALA A 186 -68.47 48.32 6.37
N LEU A 187 -67.68 49.19 7.00
CA LEU A 187 -66.22 49.08 7.04
C LEU A 187 -65.74 47.80 7.74
N SER A 188 -66.47 47.29 8.74
CA SER A 188 -66.15 46.01 9.38
C SER A 188 -66.49 44.81 8.47
N GLN A 189 -67.60 44.87 7.75
CA GLN A 189 -68.01 43.84 6.79
C GLN A 189 -67.06 43.76 5.60
N GLN A 190 -66.61 44.91 5.08
CA GLN A 190 -65.58 44.98 4.04
C GLN A 190 -64.27 44.34 4.53
N LYS A 191 -63.78 44.69 5.73
CA LYS A 191 -62.59 44.05 6.32
C LYS A 191 -62.75 42.53 6.50
N VAL A 192 -63.95 42.04 6.82
CA VAL A 192 -64.23 40.59 6.89
C VAL A 192 -64.20 39.94 5.50
N GLN A 193 -64.67 40.62 4.45
CA GLN A 193 -64.52 40.16 3.07
C GLN A 193 -63.04 40.14 2.64
N ASP A 194 -62.29 41.21 2.88
CA ASP A 194 -60.86 41.32 2.54
C ASP A 194 -60.04 40.23 3.24
N LEU A 195 -60.24 40.04 4.55
CA LEU A 195 -59.64 38.95 5.33
C LEU A 195 -60.10 37.57 4.82
N GLY A 196 -61.34 37.44 4.37
CA GLY A 196 -61.85 36.23 3.72
C GLY A 196 -61.10 35.89 2.42
N VAL A 197 -60.90 36.89 1.55
CA VAL A 197 -60.12 36.75 0.31
C VAL A 197 -58.68 36.32 0.65
N ILE A 198 -58.00 37.05 1.54
CA ILE A 198 -56.63 36.72 1.98
C ILE A 198 -56.57 35.29 2.56
N LEU A 199 -57.53 34.90 3.40
CA LEU A 199 -57.54 33.57 4.02
C LEU A 199 -57.81 32.45 2.99
N THR A 200 -58.56 32.70 1.91
CA THR A 200 -58.66 31.76 0.77
C THR A 200 -57.40 31.72 -0.09
N GLN A 201 -56.73 32.85 -0.27
CA GLN A 201 -55.46 32.98 -0.98
C GLN A 201 -54.36 32.18 -0.27
N THR A 202 -54.14 32.42 1.04
CA THR A 202 -53.16 31.69 1.85
C THR A 202 -53.50 30.20 2.00
N LYS A 203 -54.78 29.81 1.99
CA LYS A 203 -55.18 28.39 1.91
C LYS A 203 -54.76 27.74 0.59
N ARG A 204 -54.95 28.42 -0.55
CA ARG A 204 -54.49 27.94 -1.86
C ARG A 204 -52.97 27.81 -1.88
N GLU A 205 -52.25 28.85 -1.45
CA GLU A 205 -50.78 28.86 -1.37
C GLU A 205 -50.23 27.77 -0.45
N SER A 206 -50.85 27.54 0.73
CA SER A 206 -50.48 26.43 1.61
C SER A 206 -50.76 25.07 0.97
N SER A 207 -51.84 24.92 0.19
CA SER A 207 -52.13 23.67 -0.52
C SER A 207 -51.16 23.40 -1.67
N SER A 208 -50.77 24.41 -2.45
CA SER A 208 -49.78 24.25 -3.53
C SER A 208 -48.37 24.01 -2.99
N LEU A 209 -47.98 24.63 -1.87
CA LEU A 209 -46.73 24.32 -1.15
C LEU A 209 -46.70 22.86 -0.66
N ARG A 210 -47.81 22.36 -0.10
CA ARG A 210 -47.91 20.94 0.30
C ARG A 210 -47.82 20.00 -0.89
N GLU A 211 -48.43 20.33 -2.02
CA GLU A 211 -48.28 19.56 -3.26
C GLU A 211 -46.84 19.58 -3.78
N LEU A 212 -46.16 20.73 -3.72
CA LEU A 212 -44.78 20.86 -4.17
C LEU A 212 -43.85 20.02 -3.30
N GLN A 213 -43.93 20.16 -1.98
CA GLN A 213 -43.18 19.34 -1.02
C GLN A 213 -43.49 17.84 -1.16
N ALA A 214 -44.75 17.47 -1.46
CA ALA A 214 -45.11 16.07 -1.70
C ALA A 214 -44.54 15.53 -3.04
N LYS A 215 -44.33 16.38 -4.05
CA LYS A 215 -43.65 16.01 -5.32
C LYS A 215 -42.13 15.94 -5.13
N GLU A 216 -41.55 16.90 -4.41
CA GLU A 216 -40.12 16.90 -4.06
C GLU A 216 -39.75 15.67 -3.21
N LEU A 217 -40.50 15.39 -2.13
CA LEU A 217 -40.28 14.21 -1.29
C LEU A 217 -40.47 12.87 -2.03
N ARG A 218 -41.31 12.82 -3.08
CA ARG A 218 -41.39 11.65 -3.97
C ARG A 218 -40.15 11.52 -4.84
N LYS A 219 -39.72 12.62 -5.47
CA LYS A 219 -38.52 12.66 -6.31
C LYS A 219 -37.25 12.34 -5.52
N GLU A 220 -37.09 12.85 -4.30
CA GLU A 220 -35.99 12.48 -3.40
C GLU A 220 -36.02 10.99 -3.05
N LYS A 221 -37.20 10.42 -2.79
CA LYS A 221 -37.36 8.99 -2.51
C LYS A 221 -36.99 8.14 -3.72
N GLU A 222 -37.46 8.49 -4.91
CA GLU A 222 -37.10 7.84 -6.17
C GLU A 222 -35.59 7.92 -6.44
N GLU A 223 -34.98 9.10 -6.29
CA GLU A 223 -33.53 9.28 -6.40
C GLU A 223 -32.74 8.54 -5.32
N SER A 224 -33.28 8.40 -4.10
CA SER A 224 -32.64 7.61 -3.03
C SER A 224 -32.72 6.11 -3.31
N ALA A 225 -33.85 5.61 -3.82
CA ALA A 225 -34.03 4.22 -4.20
C ALA A 225 -33.17 3.84 -5.43
N MET A 226 -33.02 4.76 -6.40
CA MET A 226 -32.11 4.59 -7.54
C MET A 226 -30.64 4.57 -7.09
N ARG A 227 -30.24 5.43 -6.15
CA ARG A 227 -28.90 5.40 -5.53
C ARG A 227 -28.67 4.09 -4.76
N GLU A 228 -29.64 3.65 -3.96
CA GLU A 228 -29.54 2.40 -3.21
C GLU A 228 -29.48 1.18 -4.14
N ALA A 229 -30.28 1.14 -5.21
CA ALA A 229 -30.23 0.07 -6.21
C ALA A 229 -28.85 -0.01 -6.90
N LYS A 230 -28.27 1.14 -7.26
CA LYS A 230 -26.91 1.21 -7.83
C LYS A 230 -25.85 0.72 -6.84
N LEU A 231 -25.92 1.14 -5.57
CA LEU A 231 -25.01 0.66 -4.52
C LEU A 231 -25.16 -0.84 -4.25
N ARG A 232 -26.39 -1.39 -4.27
CA ARG A 232 -26.64 -2.83 -4.16
C ARG A 232 -26.07 -3.60 -5.35
N GLN A 233 -26.14 -3.06 -6.56
CA GLN A 233 -25.53 -3.64 -7.77
C GLN A 233 -24.00 -3.63 -7.70
N GLU A 234 -23.40 -2.52 -7.27
CA GLU A 234 -21.94 -2.39 -7.07
C GLU A 234 -21.44 -3.33 -5.97
N LEU A 235 -22.19 -3.47 -4.88
CA LEU A 235 -21.92 -4.42 -3.80
C LEU A 235 -22.01 -5.87 -4.28
N ALA A 236 -23.02 -6.22 -5.08
CA ALA A 236 -23.14 -7.56 -5.68
C ALA A 236 -21.94 -7.89 -6.58
N ALA A 237 -21.58 -6.99 -7.49
CA ALA A 237 -20.41 -7.15 -8.36
C ALA A 237 -19.08 -7.17 -7.59
N SER A 238 -19.02 -6.54 -6.41
CA SER A 238 -17.87 -6.66 -5.49
C SER A 238 -17.84 -8.04 -4.81
N ASN A 239 -18.99 -8.55 -4.36
CA ASN A 239 -19.10 -9.87 -3.73
C ASN A 239 -18.75 -11.01 -4.71
N GLU A 240 -19.15 -10.91 -5.97
CA GLU A 240 -18.73 -11.85 -7.03
C GLU A 240 -17.21 -11.86 -7.22
N LYS A 241 -16.56 -10.69 -7.21
CA LYS A 241 -15.09 -10.59 -7.27
C LYS A 241 -14.43 -11.19 -6.03
N VAL A 242 -14.96 -10.95 -4.84
CA VAL A 242 -14.47 -11.55 -3.58
C VAL A 242 -14.58 -13.08 -3.64
N LEU A 243 -15.69 -13.62 -4.15
CA LEU A 243 -15.86 -15.07 -4.34
C LEU A 243 -14.86 -15.63 -5.36
N LEU A 244 -14.66 -14.93 -6.49
CA LEU A 244 -13.67 -15.31 -7.52
C LEU A 244 -12.25 -15.34 -6.93
N TYR A 245 -11.85 -14.29 -6.21
CA TYR A 245 -10.52 -14.21 -5.58
C TYR A 245 -10.35 -15.26 -4.48
N ARG A 246 -11.37 -15.52 -3.66
CA ARG A 246 -11.36 -16.60 -2.67
C ARG A 246 -11.14 -17.96 -3.33
N ASN A 247 -11.92 -18.29 -4.36
CA ASN A 247 -11.74 -19.54 -5.11
C ASN A 247 -10.33 -19.63 -5.72
N LYS A 248 -9.74 -18.50 -6.16
CA LYS A 248 -8.38 -18.47 -6.69
C LYS A 248 -7.30 -18.65 -5.62
N VAL A 249 -7.50 -18.11 -4.41
CA VAL A 249 -6.64 -18.38 -3.24
C VAL A 249 -6.71 -19.87 -2.88
N GLU A 250 -7.90 -20.45 -2.77
CA GLU A 250 -8.07 -21.89 -2.47
C GLU A 250 -7.44 -22.80 -3.55
N GLU A 251 -7.45 -22.40 -4.84
CA GLU A 251 -6.74 -23.09 -5.92
C GLU A 251 -5.21 -23.01 -5.77
N LEU A 252 -4.69 -21.83 -5.40
CA LEU A 252 -3.26 -21.60 -5.21
C LEU A 252 -2.73 -22.28 -3.94
N GLU A 253 -3.50 -22.30 -2.85
CA GLU A 253 -3.16 -23.04 -1.62
C GLU A 253 -3.06 -24.54 -1.87
N ARG A 254 -4.01 -25.12 -2.64
CA ARG A 254 -3.95 -26.54 -3.05
C ARG A 254 -2.69 -26.81 -3.88
N LYS A 255 -2.34 -25.92 -4.81
CA LYS A 255 -1.10 -26.04 -5.61
C LYS A 255 0.17 -25.93 -4.74
N CYS A 256 0.19 -25.03 -3.76
CA CYS A 256 1.31 -24.91 -2.82
C CYS A 256 1.46 -26.17 -1.96
N LYS A 257 0.37 -26.79 -1.49
CA LYS A 257 0.42 -28.06 -0.75
C LYS A 257 1.00 -29.21 -1.60
N VAL A 258 0.50 -29.39 -2.81
CA VAL A 258 1.03 -30.41 -3.75
C VAL A 258 2.53 -30.18 -4.05
N GLN A 259 2.96 -28.92 -4.18
CA GLN A 259 4.38 -28.60 -4.34
C GLN A 259 5.21 -28.82 -3.06
N GLN A 260 4.64 -28.63 -1.87
CA GLN A 260 5.29 -28.96 -0.59
C GLN A 260 5.44 -30.47 -0.39
N GLU A 261 4.44 -31.25 -0.79
CA GLU A 261 4.47 -32.72 -0.82
C GLU A 261 5.55 -33.21 -1.79
N GLN A 262 5.55 -32.74 -3.04
CA GLN A 262 6.59 -33.06 -4.03
C GLN A 262 8.01 -32.67 -3.56
N LEU A 263 8.17 -31.53 -2.87
CA LEU A 263 9.45 -31.12 -2.29
C LEU A 263 9.84 -31.94 -1.05
N PHE A 264 8.90 -32.54 -0.34
CA PHE A 264 9.17 -33.49 0.74
C PHE A 264 9.66 -34.81 0.17
N ASP A 265 8.95 -35.36 -0.82
CA ASP A 265 9.31 -36.61 -1.51
C ASP A 265 10.70 -36.52 -2.14
N LEU A 266 10.98 -35.46 -2.92
CA LEU A 266 12.31 -35.19 -3.51
C LEU A 266 13.42 -35.05 -2.46
N ARG A 267 13.14 -34.53 -1.27
CA ARG A 267 14.10 -34.48 -0.16
C ARG A 267 14.32 -35.87 0.46
N GLN A 268 13.28 -36.69 0.54
CA GLN A 268 13.39 -38.07 1.01
C GLN A 268 14.18 -38.93 0.01
N GLU A 269 13.93 -38.81 -1.29
CA GLU A 269 14.74 -39.44 -2.34
C GLU A 269 16.21 -38.98 -2.30
N LEU A 270 16.47 -37.68 -2.13
CA LEU A 270 17.83 -37.14 -2.03
C LEU A 270 18.57 -37.65 -0.77
N THR A 271 17.87 -37.80 0.35
CA THR A 271 18.48 -38.37 1.58
C THR A 271 18.73 -39.86 1.45
N ASN A 272 17.80 -40.63 0.86
CA ASN A 272 17.97 -42.05 0.57
C ASN A 272 19.15 -42.30 -0.39
N THR A 273 19.21 -41.59 -1.52
CA THR A 273 20.31 -41.71 -2.49
C THR A 273 21.64 -41.22 -1.91
N SER A 274 21.66 -40.19 -1.06
CA SER A 274 22.87 -39.79 -0.32
C SER A 274 23.34 -40.88 0.65
N ALA A 275 22.42 -41.58 1.33
CA ALA A 275 22.75 -42.69 2.22
C ALA A 275 23.26 -43.91 1.43
N GLU A 276 22.64 -44.26 0.31
CA GLU A 276 23.12 -45.32 -0.60
C GLU A 276 24.52 -45.02 -1.14
N LEU A 277 24.77 -43.79 -1.60
CA LEU A 277 26.08 -43.40 -2.12
C LEU A 277 27.17 -43.45 -1.04
N LYS A 278 26.87 -43.05 0.20
CA LYS A 278 27.77 -43.21 1.35
C LYS A 278 28.03 -44.69 1.65
N LEU A 279 27.00 -45.54 1.65
CA LEU A 279 27.15 -46.98 1.88
C LEU A 279 28.00 -47.64 0.77
N ARG A 280 27.77 -47.28 -0.50
CA ARG A 280 28.57 -47.76 -1.64
C ARG A 280 30.01 -47.25 -1.58
N ALA A 281 30.26 -46.04 -1.08
CA ALA A 281 31.62 -45.52 -0.86
C ALA A 281 32.36 -46.34 0.21
N VAL A 282 31.75 -46.56 1.38
CA VAL A 282 32.32 -47.41 2.44
C VAL A 282 32.59 -48.84 1.94
N GLN A 283 31.64 -49.44 1.21
CA GLN A 283 31.84 -50.76 0.60
C GLN A 283 32.95 -50.80 -0.47
N ALA A 284 33.23 -49.67 -1.15
CA ALA A 284 34.34 -49.56 -2.08
C ALA A 284 35.68 -49.40 -1.35
N GLU A 285 35.71 -48.63 -0.26
CA GLU A 285 36.87 -48.50 0.63
C GLU A 285 37.22 -49.83 1.28
N GLU A 286 36.24 -50.58 1.82
CA GLU A 286 36.44 -51.93 2.38
C GLU A 286 37.00 -52.93 1.35
N ARG A 287 36.50 -52.89 0.10
CA ARG A 287 37.03 -53.72 -1.01
C ARG A 287 38.47 -53.34 -1.35
N LEU A 288 38.76 -52.05 -1.45
CA LEU A 288 40.10 -51.55 -1.71
C LEU A 288 41.08 -51.91 -0.57
N GLU A 289 40.62 -51.87 0.68
CA GLU A 289 41.43 -52.29 1.84
C GLU A 289 41.68 -53.80 1.86
N ALA A 290 40.69 -54.61 1.47
CA ALA A 290 40.83 -56.05 1.28
C ALA A 290 41.79 -56.40 0.12
N GLU A 291 41.74 -55.67 -0.99
CA GLU A 291 42.69 -55.84 -2.11
C GLU A 291 44.11 -55.39 -1.74
N LYS A 292 44.28 -54.24 -1.08
CA LYS A 292 45.58 -53.82 -0.49
C LYS A 292 46.13 -54.85 0.50
N LYS A 293 45.27 -55.58 1.21
CA LYS A 293 45.68 -56.65 2.13
C LYS A 293 46.11 -57.91 1.37
N ARG A 294 45.33 -58.36 0.38
CA ARG A 294 45.70 -59.48 -0.51
C ARG A 294 46.99 -59.20 -1.27
N PHE A 295 47.18 -57.99 -1.78
CA PHE A 295 48.40 -57.59 -2.49
C PHE A 295 49.62 -57.60 -1.55
N ARG A 296 49.48 -57.09 -0.32
CA ARG A 296 50.53 -57.20 0.71
C ARG A 296 50.86 -58.66 1.03
N GLN A 297 49.87 -59.52 1.23
CA GLN A 297 50.09 -60.95 1.49
C GLN A 297 50.81 -61.64 0.31
N SER A 298 50.42 -61.37 -0.94
CA SER A 298 51.12 -61.90 -2.12
C SER A 298 52.55 -61.32 -2.27
N GLN A 299 52.77 -60.07 -1.89
CA GLN A 299 54.10 -59.45 -1.85
C GLN A 299 54.97 -60.05 -0.74
N GLU A 300 54.40 -60.35 0.43
CA GLU A 300 55.04 -61.06 1.54
C GLU A 300 55.40 -62.49 1.12
N GLU A 301 54.46 -63.25 0.54
CA GLU A 301 54.68 -64.61 0.01
C GLU A 301 55.76 -64.66 -1.08
N THR A 302 55.74 -63.73 -2.05
CA THR A 302 56.77 -63.66 -3.09
C THR A 302 58.12 -63.16 -2.56
N SER A 303 58.13 -62.33 -1.51
CA SER A 303 59.38 -61.98 -0.82
C SER A 303 59.95 -63.15 -0.02
N ALA A 304 59.10 -63.96 0.62
CA ALA A 304 59.51 -65.15 1.37
C ALA A 304 59.96 -66.29 0.44
N LEU A 305 59.38 -66.41 -0.75
CA LEU A 305 59.88 -67.30 -1.81
C LEU A 305 61.27 -66.83 -2.28
N ARG A 306 61.42 -65.55 -2.64
CA ARG A 306 62.73 -64.98 -3.03
C ARG A 306 63.78 -65.10 -1.93
N GLN A 307 63.41 -64.94 -0.66
CA GLN A 307 64.34 -65.12 0.44
C GLN A 307 64.75 -66.58 0.61
N LYS A 308 63.84 -67.56 0.41
CA LYS A 308 64.19 -68.98 0.36
C LYS A 308 65.06 -69.33 -0.85
N GLU A 309 64.84 -68.71 -2.02
CA GLU A 309 65.69 -68.86 -3.20
C GLU A 309 67.09 -68.27 -2.96
N VAL A 310 67.18 -67.09 -2.34
CA VAL A 310 68.46 -66.47 -1.94
C VAL A 310 69.17 -67.30 -0.88
N GLU A 311 68.49 -67.80 0.15
CA GLU A 311 69.08 -68.72 1.13
C GLU A 311 69.56 -70.03 0.47
N HIS A 312 68.82 -70.58 -0.49
CA HIS A 312 69.21 -71.78 -1.22
C HIS A 312 70.45 -71.53 -2.08
N MET A 313 70.50 -70.41 -2.82
CA MET A 313 71.70 -70.01 -3.55
C MET A 313 72.88 -69.71 -2.61
N THR A 314 72.64 -69.09 -1.46
CA THR A 314 73.71 -68.78 -0.48
C THR A 314 74.30 -70.07 0.07
N ARG A 315 73.47 -71.05 0.48
CA ARG A 315 73.95 -72.39 0.91
C ARG A 315 74.70 -73.12 -0.20
N HIS A 316 74.21 -73.09 -1.44
CA HIS A 316 74.91 -73.66 -2.59
C HIS A 316 76.26 -72.97 -2.85
N MET A 317 76.34 -71.65 -2.70
CA MET A 317 77.60 -70.90 -2.81
C MET A 317 78.56 -71.27 -1.67
N GLU A 318 78.12 -71.23 -0.41
CA GLU A 318 78.92 -71.64 0.76
C GLU A 318 79.47 -73.06 0.63
N ASP A 319 78.64 -74.03 0.21
CA ASP A 319 79.09 -75.41 0.05
C ASP A 319 80.01 -75.58 -1.17
N SER A 320 79.86 -74.74 -2.20
CA SER A 320 80.81 -74.69 -3.33
C SER A 320 82.13 -74.01 -2.97
N GLU A 321 82.11 -73.00 -2.09
CA GLU A 321 83.32 -72.36 -1.55
C GLU A 321 84.04 -73.32 -0.60
N ARG A 322 83.35 -73.98 0.33
CA ARG A 322 83.94 -75.06 1.17
C ARG A 322 84.56 -76.17 0.32
N ALA A 323 83.88 -76.61 -0.73
CA ALA A 323 84.40 -77.61 -1.66
C ALA A 323 85.61 -77.11 -2.48
N ALA A 324 85.77 -75.79 -2.67
CA ALA A 324 86.94 -75.18 -3.27
C ALA A 324 88.08 -74.98 -2.25
N GLU A 325 87.78 -74.55 -1.02
CA GLU A 325 88.73 -74.39 0.09
C GLU A 325 89.34 -75.73 0.49
N GLU A 326 88.56 -76.80 0.67
CA GLU A 326 89.09 -78.15 0.91
C GLU A 326 90.02 -78.60 -0.23
N ARG A 327 89.71 -78.22 -1.48
CA ARG A 327 90.51 -78.57 -2.65
C ARG A 327 91.79 -77.73 -2.69
N MET A 328 91.74 -76.48 -2.25
CA MET A 328 92.88 -75.59 -2.07
C MET A 328 93.81 -76.10 -0.98
N GLN A 329 93.29 -76.43 0.21
CA GLN A 329 94.06 -77.01 1.32
C GLN A 329 94.74 -78.34 0.94
N ARG A 330 94.07 -79.21 0.16
CA ARG A 330 94.69 -80.44 -0.38
C ARG A 330 95.81 -80.14 -1.39
N LEU A 331 95.67 -79.08 -2.20
CA LEU A 331 96.72 -78.63 -3.13
C LEU A 331 97.88 -77.92 -2.41
N GLU A 332 97.62 -77.20 -1.32
CA GLU A 332 98.67 -76.60 -0.48
C GLU A 332 99.41 -77.65 0.34
N ALA A 333 98.72 -78.67 0.87
CA ALA A 333 99.35 -79.79 1.57
C ALA A 333 100.24 -80.62 0.63
N THR A 334 99.81 -80.87 -0.61
CA THR A 334 100.64 -81.55 -1.62
C THR A 334 101.78 -80.65 -2.12
N LYS A 335 101.58 -79.34 -2.26
CA LYS A 335 102.66 -78.38 -2.52
C LYS A 335 103.71 -78.40 -1.41
N LEU A 336 103.31 -78.36 -0.13
CA LEU A 336 104.22 -78.41 1.03
C LEU A 336 104.99 -79.73 1.07
N ALA A 337 104.33 -80.86 0.84
CA ALA A 337 105.00 -82.16 0.76
C ALA A 337 106.05 -82.20 -0.37
N LEU A 338 105.71 -81.66 -1.56
CA LEU A 338 106.64 -81.55 -2.68
C LEU A 338 107.77 -80.53 -2.42
N GLU A 339 107.54 -79.46 -1.66
CA GLU A 339 108.58 -78.50 -1.24
C GLU A 339 109.51 -79.09 -0.17
N GLU A 340 109.01 -79.95 0.72
CA GLU A 340 109.82 -80.78 1.62
C GLU A 340 110.67 -81.81 0.85
N GLU A 341 110.08 -82.55 -0.09
CA GLU A 341 110.85 -83.49 -0.93
C GLU A 341 111.88 -82.75 -1.80
N LEU A 342 111.52 -81.62 -2.40
CA LEU A 342 112.43 -80.79 -3.19
C LEU A 342 113.58 -80.21 -2.34
N SER A 343 113.33 -79.83 -1.08
CA SER A 343 114.38 -79.33 -0.19
C SER A 343 115.28 -80.45 0.35
N ARG A 344 114.72 -81.63 0.68
CA ARG A 344 115.51 -82.84 0.98
C ARG A 344 116.39 -83.24 -0.21
N MET A 345 115.84 -83.27 -1.42
CA MET A 345 116.57 -83.60 -2.66
C MET A 345 117.59 -82.52 -3.06
N LYS A 346 117.34 -81.24 -2.77
CA LYS A 346 118.36 -80.18 -2.92
C LYS A 346 119.50 -80.35 -1.91
N MET A 347 119.22 -80.79 -0.69
CA MET A 347 120.23 -81.03 0.33
C MET A 347 121.09 -82.26 0.03
N THR A 348 120.51 -83.37 -0.46
CA THR A 348 121.30 -84.52 -0.93
C THR A 348 122.13 -84.16 -2.17
N LEU A 349 121.54 -83.48 -3.16
CA LEU A 349 122.26 -83.00 -4.34
C LEU A 349 123.40 -82.04 -3.98
N ALA A 350 123.21 -81.15 -2.99
CA ALA A 350 124.25 -80.26 -2.50
C ALA A 350 125.39 -81.00 -1.77
N ASN A 351 125.06 -82.02 -0.97
CA ASN A 351 126.05 -82.85 -0.28
C ASN A 351 126.86 -83.71 -1.26
N GLU A 352 126.21 -84.41 -2.20
CA GLU A 352 126.92 -85.18 -3.23
C GLU A 352 127.72 -84.27 -4.16
N ARG A 353 127.21 -83.08 -4.50
CA ARG A 353 127.97 -82.08 -5.26
C ARG A 353 129.19 -81.58 -4.48
N ALA A 354 129.08 -81.33 -3.18
CA ALA A 354 130.20 -80.91 -2.35
C ALA A 354 131.27 -82.01 -2.25
N GLN A 355 130.86 -83.26 -2.05
CA GLN A 355 131.76 -84.42 -2.07
C GLN A 355 132.43 -84.59 -3.45
N ALA A 356 131.67 -84.49 -4.54
CA ALA A 356 132.21 -84.57 -5.90
C ALA A 356 133.14 -83.40 -6.23
N GLU A 357 132.86 -82.17 -5.77
CA GLU A 357 133.76 -81.02 -5.94
C GLU A 357 135.03 -81.17 -5.09
N GLU A 358 134.96 -81.77 -3.89
CA GLU A 358 136.12 -82.09 -3.07
C GLU A 358 136.98 -83.22 -3.69
N GLU A 359 136.36 -84.28 -4.21
CA GLU A 359 137.06 -85.33 -4.96
C GLU A 359 137.65 -84.82 -6.27
N ILE A 360 136.95 -83.96 -7.01
CA ILE A 360 137.49 -83.28 -8.19
C ILE A 360 138.65 -82.35 -7.80
N HIS A 361 138.63 -81.71 -6.63
CA HIS A 361 139.75 -80.90 -6.16
C HIS A 361 140.96 -81.77 -5.76
N LYS A 362 140.74 -82.91 -5.10
CA LYS A 362 141.80 -83.90 -4.80
C LYS A 362 142.38 -84.48 -6.09
N ALA A 363 141.53 -84.90 -7.03
CA ALA A 363 141.92 -85.44 -8.34
C ALA A 363 142.65 -84.40 -9.20
N ARG A 364 142.24 -83.12 -9.18
CA ARG A 364 142.99 -82.03 -9.85
C ARG A 364 144.32 -81.74 -9.18
N SER A 365 144.41 -81.82 -7.85
CA SER A 365 145.68 -81.67 -7.12
C SER A 365 146.65 -82.81 -7.46
N ALA A 366 146.15 -84.05 -7.48
CA ALA A 366 146.92 -85.21 -7.90
C ALA A 366 147.34 -85.09 -9.38
N ALA A 367 146.40 -84.80 -10.29
CA ALA A 367 146.67 -84.63 -11.71
C ALA A 367 147.65 -83.48 -11.98
N GLN A 368 147.64 -82.37 -11.24
CA GLN A 368 148.66 -81.32 -11.39
C GLN A 368 150.04 -81.76 -10.89
N GLN A 369 150.12 -82.58 -9.83
CA GLN A 369 151.40 -83.16 -9.39
C GLN A 369 151.92 -84.20 -10.39
N GLU A 370 151.05 -85.07 -10.90
CA GLU A 370 151.37 -86.03 -11.96
C GLU A 370 151.74 -85.32 -13.27
N GLU A 371 151.05 -84.25 -13.66
CA GLU A 371 151.35 -83.46 -14.86
C GLU A 371 152.67 -82.69 -14.72
N GLN A 372 153.01 -82.18 -13.53
CA GLN A 372 154.34 -81.60 -13.26
C GLN A 372 155.45 -82.66 -13.29
N GLN A 373 155.22 -83.84 -12.69
CA GLN A 373 156.17 -84.96 -12.75
C GLN A 373 156.32 -85.49 -14.19
N HIS A 374 155.23 -85.63 -14.93
CA HIS A 374 155.24 -86.05 -16.32
C HIS A 374 155.83 -84.98 -17.24
N ALA A 375 155.65 -83.69 -16.99
CA ALA A 375 156.34 -82.63 -17.72
C ALA A 375 157.86 -82.69 -17.49
N ALA A 376 158.33 -82.94 -16.27
CA ALA A 376 159.75 -83.16 -15.98
C ALA A 376 160.30 -84.43 -16.66
N ILE A 377 159.58 -85.56 -16.56
CA ILE A 377 159.92 -86.81 -17.25
C ILE A 377 159.94 -86.60 -18.77
N LEU A 378 158.97 -85.88 -19.34
CA LEU A 378 158.90 -85.56 -20.76
C LEU A 378 160.03 -84.61 -21.20
N GLN A 379 160.47 -83.67 -20.37
CA GLN A 379 161.64 -82.85 -20.68
C GLN A 379 162.92 -83.69 -20.79
N ASP A 380 163.19 -84.60 -19.85
CA ASP A 380 164.37 -85.49 -19.95
C ASP A 380 164.19 -86.58 -21.05
N LYS A 381 162.95 -86.98 -21.36
CA LYS A 381 162.66 -87.86 -22.51
C LYS A 381 162.83 -87.13 -23.85
N ILE A 382 162.45 -85.86 -23.95
CA ILE A 382 162.76 -84.99 -25.11
C ILE A 382 164.27 -84.80 -25.24
N ARG A 383 165.00 -84.69 -24.13
CA ARG A 383 166.47 -84.57 -24.11
C ARG A 383 167.18 -85.82 -24.64
N THR A 384 166.72 -87.01 -24.27
CA THR A 384 167.25 -88.29 -24.78
C THR A 384 166.76 -88.62 -26.19
N LEU A 385 165.50 -88.29 -26.53
CA LEU A 385 164.98 -88.33 -27.89
C LEU A 385 165.73 -87.36 -28.82
N THR A 386 166.22 -86.22 -28.32
CA THR A 386 167.06 -85.29 -29.07
C THR A 386 168.41 -85.94 -29.43
N GLN A 387 169.10 -86.54 -28.46
CA GLN A 387 170.35 -87.27 -28.73
C GLN A 387 170.14 -88.46 -29.69
N SER A 388 169.06 -89.23 -29.51
CA SER A 388 168.75 -90.38 -30.37
C SER A 388 168.31 -89.96 -31.78
N ARG A 389 167.58 -88.85 -31.94
CA ARG A 389 167.23 -88.24 -33.23
C ARG A 389 168.48 -87.78 -33.99
N ASP A 390 169.45 -87.18 -33.30
CA ASP A 390 170.67 -86.65 -33.91
C ASP A 390 171.61 -87.80 -34.34
N GLN A 391 171.64 -88.91 -33.58
CA GLN A 391 172.20 -90.18 -34.04
C GLN A 391 171.43 -90.75 -35.26
N GLY A 392 170.11 -90.71 -35.20
CA GLY A 392 169.20 -91.17 -36.27
C GLY A 392 169.48 -90.49 -37.60
N HIS A 393 169.76 -89.17 -37.60
CA HIS A 393 170.06 -88.45 -38.83
C HIS A 393 171.34 -88.97 -39.52
N THR A 394 172.31 -89.48 -38.75
CA THR A 394 173.57 -90.02 -39.27
C THR A 394 173.40 -91.41 -39.88
N GLN A 395 172.68 -92.33 -39.21
CA GLN A 395 172.43 -93.67 -39.75
C GLN A 395 171.47 -93.65 -40.95
N VAL A 396 170.47 -92.78 -40.95
CA VAL A 396 169.59 -92.54 -42.11
C VAL A 396 170.37 -91.96 -43.28
N LEU A 397 171.37 -91.11 -43.03
CA LEU A 397 172.32 -90.68 -44.07
C LEU A 397 173.02 -91.89 -44.68
N GLN A 398 173.44 -92.86 -43.85
CA GLN A 398 174.20 -94.01 -44.33
C GLN A 398 173.36 -95.00 -45.14
N GLN A 399 172.20 -95.42 -44.64
CA GLN A 399 171.37 -96.37 -45.39
C GLN A 399 170.70 -95.75 -46.63
N LYS A 400 170.59 -94.42 -46.75
CA LYS A 400 170.06 -93.79 -47.99
C LYS A 400 170.91 -94.04 -49.25
N GLN A 401 172.20 -94.35 -49.13
CA GLN A 401 173.03 -94.70 -50.30
C GLN A 401 173.06 -96.20 -50.54
N LEU A 402 172.97 -97.01 -49.47
CA LEU A 402 172.77 -98.45 -49.63
C LEU A 402 171.41 -98.71 -50.32
N ALA A 403 170.40 -97.88 -50.04
CA ALA A 403 169.15 -97.86 -50.79
C ALA A 403 169.35 -97.46 -52.27
N GLY A 404 170.34 -96.63 -52.60
CA GLY A 404 170.72 -96.34 -53.99
C GLY A 404 171.33 -97.54 -54.71
N GLU A 405 172.25 -98.25 -54.05
CA GLU A 405 172.93 -99.43 -54.59
C GLU A 405 171.98 -100.64 -54.71
N LEU A 406 171.22 -100.95 -53.65
CA LEU A 406 170.26 -102.05 -53.65
C LEU A 406 169.06 -101.78 -54.57
N GLN A 407 168.66 -100.53 -54.79
CA GLN A 407 167.59 -100.22 -55.76
C GLN A 407 168.09 -100.24 -57.22
N ALA A 408 169.41 -100.15 -57.47
CA ALA A 408 169.97 -100.53 -58.77
C ALA A 408 169.89 -102.07 -58.98
N GLN A 409 170.19 -102.86 -57.95
CA GLN A 409 170.07 -104.33 -58.01
C GLN A 409 168.62 -104.81 -58.14
N ASN A 410 167.66 -104.12 -57.49
CA ASN A 410 166.22 -104.37 -57.62
C ASN A 410 165.77 -104.43 -59.10
N ASN A 411 166.26 -103.50 -59.93
CA ASN A 411 165.91 -103.43 -61.35
C ASN A 411 166.58 -104.54 -62.19
N GLN A 412 167.81 -104.94 -61.86
CA GLN A 412 168.53 -105.98 -62.60
C GLN A 412 168.02 -107.39 -62.27
N LEU A 413 167.76 -107.69 -60.99
CA LEU A 413 167.20 -108.98 -60.56
C LEU A 413 165.74 -109.16 -60.98
N CYS A 414 164.94 -108.10 -61.12
CA CYS A 414 163.60 -108.22 -61.69
C CYS A 414 163.64 -108.62 -63.18
N LEU A 415 164.57 -108.07 -63.97
CA LEU A 415 164.76 -108.48 -65.37
C LEU A 415 165.16 -109.96 -65.50
N GLU A 416 166.04 -110.45 -64.62
CA GLU A 416 166.38 -111.87 -64.57
C GLU A 416 165.21 -112.74 -64.07
N MET A 417 164.48 -112.31 -63.04
CA MET A 417 163.30 -113.04 -62.54
C MET A 417 162.17 -113.15 -63.56
N GLU A 418 161.95 -112.14 -64.40
CA GLU A 418 160.93 -112.23 -65.47
C GLU A 418 161.42 -113.04 -66.68
N GLY A 419 162.74 -113.12 -66.90
CA GLY A 419 163.36 -114.15 -67.74
C GLY A 419 163.15 -115.57 -67.17
N LEU A 420 163.28 -115.72 -65.85
CA LEU A 420 163.07 -116.99 -65.15
C LEU A 420 161.59 -117.40 -65.08
N LYS A 421 160.62 -116.47 -65.00
CA LYS A 421 159.19 -116.77 -65.21
C LYS A 421 159.00 -117.52 -66.54
N ARG A 422 159.51 -116.95 -67.64
CA ARG A 422 159.45 -117.56 -68.99
C ARG A 422 160.23 -118.88 -69.11
N ARG A 423 161.21 -119.13 -68.24
CA ARG A 423 161.96 -120.41 -68.16
C ARG A 423 161.19 -121.46 -67.36
N ILE A 424 160.56 -121.07 -66.25
CA ILE A 424 159.76 -121.93 -65.37
C ILE A 424 158.43 -122.31 -66.04
N ASP A 425 157.82 -121.39 -66.80
CA ASP A 425 156.64 -121.69 -67.62
C ASP A 425 156.98 -122.59 -68.82
N GLY A 426 158.25 -122.62 -69.24
CA GLY A 426 158.77 -123.69 -70.11
C GLY A 426 158.86 -125.04 -69.40
N LEU A 427 159.31 -125.05 -68.14
CA LEU A 427 159.36 -126.27 -67.30
C LEU A 427 157.98 -126.76 -66.85
N GLN A 428 156.91 -125.94 -66.90
CA GLN A 428 155.53 -126.40 -66.78
C GLN A 428 155.17 -127.46 -67.85
N GLN A 429 155.82 -127.46 -69.03
CA GLN A 429 155.62 -128.46 -70.09
C GLN A 429 156.58 -129.67 -70.03
N GLU A 430 157.71 -129.57 -69.32
CA GLU A 430 158.62 -130.72 -69.14
C GLU A 430 158.32 -131.52 -67.87
N LEU A 431 157.97 -130.86 -66.75
CA LEU A 431 157.64 -131.58 -65.51
C LEU A 431 156.28 -132.30 -65.61
N SER A 432 155.32 -131.72 -66.34
CA SER A 432 154.04 -132.39 -66.66
C SER A 432 154.23 -133.61 -67.56
N LYS A 433 155.27 -133.63 -68.41
CA LYS A 433 155.69 -134.80 -69.18
C LYS A 433 156.40 -135.86 -68.33
N LYS A 434 157.23 -135.45 -67.36
CA LYS A 434 158.09 -136.36 -66.60
C LYS A 434 157.39 -137.08 -65.46
N ASP A 435 156.80 -136.42 -64.48
CA ASP A 435 156.26 -137.16 -63.32
C ASP A 435 154.85 -137.77 -63.55
N GLN A 436 154.32 -137.67 -64.79
CA GLN A 436 153.36 -138.67 -65.29
C GLN A 436 153.98 -140.07 -65.41
N GLU A 437 155.31 -140.20 -65.53
CA GLU A 437 156.06 -141.45 -65.35
C GLU A 437 156.11 -141.88 -63.86
N LYS A 438 155.99 -140.95 -62.89
CA LYS A 438 155.85 -141.34 -61.46
C LYS A 438 154.42 -141.66 -61.04
N VAL A 439 153.42 -141.18 -61.76
CA VAL A 439 152.05 -141.74 -61.65
C VAL A 439 152.06 -143.23 -62.05
N SER A 440 152.97 -143.68 -62.93
CA SER A 440 153.18 -145.11 -63.25
C SER A 440 154.25 -145.83 -62.41
N GLU A 441 155.21 -145.14 -61.77
CA GLU A 441 156.13 -145.78 -60.79
C GLU A 441 155.53 -145.91 -59.38
N VAL A 442 154.82 -144.92 -58.84
CA VAL A 442 154.23 -145.07 -57.50
C VAL A 442 153.04 -146.03 -57.52
N THR A 443 152.41 -146.26 -58.67
CA THR A 443 151.47 -147.39 -58.85
C THR A 443 152.16 -148.77 -58.95
N LYS A 444 153.49 -148.84 -59.17
CA LYS A 444 154.30 -150.05 -58.88
C LYS A 444 154.67 -150.16 -57.39
N VAL A 445 155.00 -149.07 -56.72
CA VAL A 445 155.28 -149.09 -55.26
C VAL A 445 154.00 -149.40 -54.45
N ARG A 446 152.81 -149.13 -55.02
CA ARG A 446 151.49 -149.65 -54.59
C ARG A 446 151.35 -151.18 -54.74
N VAL A 447 152.45 -151.91 -54.92
CA VAL A 447 152.55 -153.38 -54.95
C VAL A 447 153.70 -153.85 -54.06
N GLU A 448 154.93 -153.34 -54.25
CA GLU A 448 156.11 -153.84 -53.53
C GLU A 448 156.07 -153.64 -51.99
N LEU A 449 155.46 -152.56 -51.49
CA LEU A 449 155.30 -152.33 -50.04
C LEU A 449 153.97 -152.89 -49.48
N GLN A 450 153.27 -153.70 -50.28
CA GLN A 450 152.24 -154.63 -49.82
C GLN A 450 152.80 -156.07 -49.68
N GLU A 451 153.95 -156.37 -50.32
CA GLU A 451 154.76 -157.57 -50.04
C GLU A 451 155.80 -157.30 -48.94
N ARG A 452 156.49 -156.16 -48.99
CA ARG A 452 157.39 -155.71 -47.92
C ARG A 452 156.61 -155.12 -46.76
N MET A 453 156.67 -155.64 -45.54
CA MET A 453 157.23 -156.92 -45.06
C MET A 453 156.71 -157.05 -43.61
N GLY A 454 155.96 -158.06 -43.20
CA GLY A 454 155.88 -159.41 -43.76
C GLY A 454 157.00 -160.25 -43.15
N HIS A 455 158.26 -159.97 -43.48
CA HIS A 455 159.41 -160.49 -42.73
C HIS A 455 159.63 -159.76 -41.40
N LEU A 456 159.51 -158.42 -41.37
CA LEU A 456 159.51 -157.62 -40.13
C LEU A 456 158.14 -157.65 -39.40
N GLN A 457 157.36 -158.69 -39.66
CA GLN A 457 156.29 -159.19 -38.77
C GLN A 457 156.82 -160.27 -37.81
N ALA A 458 158.06 -160.75 -38.01
CA ALA A 458 158.71 -161.80 -37.23
C ALA A 458 160.15 -161.42 -36.82
N GLU A 459 160.93 -160.85 -37.75
CA GLU A 459 162.26 -160.33 -37.49
C GLU A 459 162.24 -158.96 -36.79
N LEU A 460 163.30 -158.57 -36.08
CA LEU A 460 163.95 -159.40 -35.08
C LEU A 460 163.27 -158.89 -33.78
N THR A 461 162.37 -159.63 -33.11
CA THR A 461 162.48 -160.80 -32.20
C THR A 461 163.09 -160.60 -30.80
N ALA A 462 164.22 -159.94 -30.50
CA ALA A 462 165.27 -159.36 -31.35
C ALA A 462 166.27 -158.44 -30.60
N GLN A 463 166.58 -158.68 -29.33
CA GLN A 463 167.84 -159.33 -28.96
C GLN A 463 169.12 -158.58 -29.44
N GLU A 464 169.84 -157.97 -28.49
CA GLU A 464 171.32 -158.11 -28.42
C GLU A 464 172.28 -157.18 -29.38
N GLY A 465 172.15 -155.77 -29.52
CA GLY A 465 172.75 -154.72 -30.55
C GLY A 465 173.37 -153.18 -30.28
N LEU A 466 173.12 -151.95 -31.03
CA LEU A 466 173.79 -150.46 -31.07
C LEU A 466 173.19 -148.98 -31.73
N LYS A 467 173.81 -147.67 -31.84
CA LYS A 467 173.30 -146.17 -32.33
C LYS A 467 174.16 -144.72 -32.61
N GLU A 468 173.77 -143.52 -33.34
CA GLU A 468 174.09 -141.90 -33.21
C GLU A 468 173.81 -140.55 -34.24
N LYS A 469 174.38 -139.21 -34.15
CA LYS A 469 173.92 -137.71 -34.67
C LYS A 469 174.81 -136.28 -34.92
N ILE A 470 174.43 -135.03 -35.56
CA ILE A 470 175.15 -133.57 -35.76
C ILE A 470 174.47 -132.12 -36.38
N SER A 471 175.02 -130.77 -36.47
CA SER A 471 174.50 -129.36 -37.13
C SER A 471 175.34 -127.88 -37.28
N ALA A 472 174.92 -126.62 -37.89
CA ALA A 472 175.65 -125.17 -38.16
C ALA A 472 174.95 -123.69 -38.66
N LEU A 473 175.60 -122.42 -38.95
CA LEU A 473 175.09 -121.00 -39.56
C LEU A 473 175.89 -119.48 -39.64
N GLU A 474 175.39 -118.18 -40.07
CA GLU A 474 176.08 -116.72 -40.28
C GLU A 474 175.37 -115.26 -40.83
N ARG A 475 176.01 -114.02 -41.24
CA ARG A 475 175.65 -112.42 -41.29
C ARG A 475 175.91 -111.23 -42.47
N GLN A 476 175.90 -109.80 -42.29
CA GLN A 476 176.18 -108.55 -43.29
C GLN A 476 176.03 -106.87 -42.99
N GLN A 477 175.90 -105.79 -43.96
CA GLN A 477 176.46 -104.26 -44.11
C GLN A 477 175.66 -102.79 -44.44
N LYS A 478 176.24 -101.53 -44.86
CA LYS A 478 175.67 -100.02 -45.11
C LYS A 478 176.50 -98.69 -45.71
N VAL A 479 175.99 -97.44 -46.22
CA VAL A 479 176.76 -96.16 -46.85
C VAL A 479 176.47 -94.47 -46.82
N ARG A 480 176.01 -93.49 -47.78
CA ARG A 480 175.80 -91.85 -47.86
C ARG A 480 175.04 -90.90 -49.08
N PRO A 481 174.49 -89.58 -49.05
CA PRO A 481 173.60 -88.79 -50.11
C PRO A 481 173.76 -87.21 -50.67
N VAL A 482 172.85 -86.50 -51.51
CA VAL A 482 172.97 -85.13 -52.35
C VAL A 482 171.70 -84.17 -52.88
N PRO A 483 171.74 -82.87 -53.51
CA PRO A 483 170.61 -81.81 -53.88
C PRO A 483 170.51 -80.81 -55.24
N PRO A 484 169.52 -79.78 -55.51
CA PRO A 484 169.10 -79.00 -56.84
C PRO A 484 168.68 -77.39 -57.01
N VAL A 485 168.16 -76.76 -58.19
CA VAL A 485 167.77 -75.25 -58.62
C VAL A 485 166.72 -74.95 -59.88
N ARG A 486 166.20 -73.83 -60.61
CA ARG A 486 165.99 -72.26 -60.90
C ARG A 486 164.90 -71.89 -62.12
N CYS A 487 164.39 -70.78 -62.86
CA CYS A 487 164.14 -69.23 -63.14
C CYS A 487 163.17 -68.89 -64.46
N LEU A 488 162.66 -67.77 -65.19
CA LEU A 488 162.26 -66.23 -65.37
C LEU A 488 161.56 -65.84 -66.85
N ASP A 489 161.02 -64.72 -67.55
CA ASP A 489 160.39 -63.24 -67.59
C ASP A 489 159.93 -62.69 -69.13
N LYS A 490 159.32 -61.57 -69.79
CA LYS A 490 158.40 -60.25 -69.80
C LYS A 490 158.08 -59.45 -71.25
N LYS A 491 157.04 -58.53 -71.59
CA LYS A 491 156.78 -57.60 -72.89
C LYS A 491 155.70 -56.34 -73.00
N GLU A 492 155.37 -55.61 -74.18
CA GLU A 492 154.59 -54.24 -74.47
C GLU A 492 153.72 -53.86 -75.85
N ARG A 493 153.17 -52.59 -76.21
CA ARG A 493 152.08 -52.07 -77.25
C ARG A 493 151.84 -52.89 -78.56
N SER A 494 150.58 -53.38 -78.72
CA SER A 494 149.72 -53.67 -79.92
C SER A 494 150.03 -54.65 -81.11
N LEU A 495 149.13 -55.66 -81.28
CA LEU A 495 148.43 -56.17 -82.52
C LEU A 495 149.19 -57.05 -83.61
N PRO A 496 148.59 -57.55 -84.75
CA PRO A 496 147.63 -58.71 -84.82
C PRO A 496 147.64 -59.65 -86.11
N TYR A 497 146.62 -60.54 -86.26
CA TYR A 497 145.90 -61.03 -87.50
C TYR A 497 146.26 -62.34 -88.31
N TRP A 498 145.31 -63.32 -88.26
CA TRP A 498 144.61 -64.10 -89.33
C TRP A 498 145.24 -64.82 -90.57
N ARG A 499 144.51 -65.91 -90.95
CA ARG A 499 144.33 -66.56 -92.29
C ARG A 499 145.49 -67.44 -92.84
N ARG A 500 145.21 -68.40 -93.73
CA ARG A 500 144.05 -68.53 -94.66
C ARG A 500 143.41 -69.92 -94.69
#